data_AF-A0A952MUZ0-F1
#
_entry.id   AF-A0A952MUZ0-F1
#
_cell.length_a   1.000
_cell.length_b   1.000
_cell.length_c   1.000
_cell.angle_alpha   90.00
_cell.angle_beta   90.00
_cell.angle_gamma   90.00
#
_symmetry.space_group_name_H-M   'P 1'
#
loop_
_entity.id
_entity.type
_entity.pdbx_description
1 polymer ?
#
loop_
_entity_poly.entity_id
_entity_poly.type
_entity_poly.pdbx_seq_one_letter_code
_entity_poly.pdbx_strand_id
1 'polypeptide(L)'
;MKTKQSFFKDWLSKAKVTLIALAIVTLTLSSCNDDDNSMQPTQNIVTLAQGNSNLSTLVAALVKFPDLVTTLSGTGNFTVFAPTNDAFAGLLTAIGQSSLDDIPEDVLRDVLQYHVISSAAVRSSQLTAGPVATVGGESITVSTSGGIRLNGTVNVVTADVEATNGIVHVIDAVLVPPSITPIVGTIVAPAFFNKNFTTLIAAVKAASPTVLQTLLNAEKKTLFAPTNAAFTAAGITSLPNEATLNAVLTYHVIGSEVLAANIANGSSSAATLNGNIYLSKGTAGVFINGTTQVTATDITRSNGVVHVIDRTLLPPSQTIAQIAVAASTSSSPQFTQLVAALSKVPTLLDAAGAPGNLTVFAPTDAAFQALYAAVGVADLNALEAAIGNTKLAEVLQHHIVGARVFSTDLASGSVGTLNQNVTVNVSNLTITDGSGSTPAAGLIGASLNIHATNGVIHAIDKVLIPTGIL
;
A
#
# COMPACT_ATOMS: atom_id res chain seq x y z
N MET A 1 47.76 41.31 61.79
CA MET A 1 47.00 42.43 61.19
C MET A 1 45.55 42.36 61.67
N LYS A 2 45.05 43.49 62.16
CA LYS A 2 43.77 43.71 62.89
C LYS A 2 42.54 43.31 62.04
N THR A 3 41.54 42.52 62.45
CA THR A 3 40.41 42.68 63.40
C THR A 3 39.40 43.84 63.19
N LYS A 4 38.11 43.45 63.24
CA LYS A 4 36.90 44.15 63.79
C LYS A 4 36.24 45.25 62.93
N GLN A 5 34.96 45.05 62.56
CA GLN A 5 33.68 45.44 63.23
C GLN A 5 33.21 46.87 62.90
N SER A 6 31.91 46.95 62.54
CA SER A 6 30.90 48.01 62.79
C SER A 6 31.37 49.32 63.44
N PHE A 7 30.90 50.48 62.93
CA PHE A 7 30.38 51.64 63.69
C PHE A 7 30.41 52.93 62.84
N PHE A 8 29.30 53.68 62.82
CA PHE A 8 29.07 55.14 62.64
C PHE A 8 27.83 55.38 61.73
N LYS A 9 26.62 55.63 62.23
CA LYS A 9 26.11 56.57 63.24
C LYS A 9 26.13 58.03 62.76
N ASP A 10 24.92 58.56 62.63
CA ASP A 10 24.50 59.96 62.73
C ASP A 10 25.15 60.99 61.80
N TRP A 11 24.41 61.39 60.76
CA TRP A 11 24.37 62.79 60.38
C TRP A 11 22.96 63.35 60.63
N LEU A 12 22.88 64.06 61.76
CA LEU A 12 21.76 64.81 62.29
C LEU A 12 21.49 66.10 61.50
N SER A 13 20.21 66.47 61.45
CA SER A 13 19.66 67.76 61.94
C SER A 13 18.70 68.43 60.94
N LYS A 14 17.40 68.42 61.24
CA LYS A 14 16.62 69.48 61.92
C LYS A 14 16.51 70.77 61.09
N ALA A 15 15.38 70.93 60.40
CA ALA A 15 14.76 72.23 60.16
C ALA A 15 13.36 72.23 60.80
N LYS A 16 13.08 73.30 61.55
CA LYS A 16 11.94 73.46 62.47
C LYS A 16 10.71 74.01 61.73
N VAL A 17 9.54 73.46 62.09
CA VAL A 17 8.25 74.09 62.44
C VAL A 17 7.93 75.49 61.87
N THR A 18 6.79 75.65 61.19
CA THR A 18 5.72 76.63 61.51
C THR A 18 4.38 76.23 60.84
N LEU A 19 3.29 76.45 61.58
CA LEU A 19 1.89 76.06 61.45
C LEU A 19 1.08 77.03 60.55
N ILE A 20 -0.01 76.58 59.89
CA ILE A 20 -1.38 77.18 59.86
C ILE A 20 -2.21 76.79 58.60
N ALA A 21 -3.51 76.51 58.84
CA ALA A 21 -4.70 76.55 57.96
C ALA A 21 -5.25 75.26 57.31
N LEU A 22 -6.04 74.54 58.10
CA LEU A 22 -7.41 74.03 57.85
C LEU A 22 -7.98 74.08 56.41
N ALA A 23 -8.21 72.91 55.81
CA ALA A 23 -9.29 72.67 54.83
C ALA A 23 -9.71 71.19 54.81
N ILE A 24 -11.01 70.99 54.66
CA ILE A 24 -11.83 69.82 54.96
C ILE A 24 -11.90 68.82 53.76
N VAL A 25 -11.76 67.52 54.07
CA VAL A 25 -12.37 66.33 53.42
C VAL A 25 -12.03 66.03 51.96
N THR A 26 -11.36 64.89 51.74
CA THR A 26 -11.91 63.72 51.01
C THR A 26 -11.09 62.48 51.38
N LEU A 27 -11.75 61.48 51.98
CA LEU A 27 -11.17 60.16 52.24
C LEU A 27 -11.15 59.40 50.90
N THR A 28 -10.04 59.45 50.18
CA THR A 28 -9.76 58.46 49.13
C THR A 28 -9.07 57.29 49.76
N LEU A 29 -9.81 56.19 49.94
CA LEU A 29 -9.23 54.88 50.20
C LEU A 29 -8.25 54.56 49.06
N SER A 30 -6.95 54.64 49.33
CA SER A 30 -5.95 54.00 48.47
C SER A 30 -6.11 52.50 48.67
N SER A 31 -6.94 51.90 47.84
CA SER A 31 -6.90 50.45 47.59
C SER A 31 -5.54 50.19 46.95
N CYS A 32 -4.64 49.54 47.69
CA CYS A 32 -3.49 48.88 47.10
C CYS A 32 -4.07 47.83 46.15
N ASN A 33 -4.04 48.10 44.85
CA ASN A 33 -4.26 47.07 43.86
C ASN A 33 -2.90 46.41 43.68
N ASP A 34 -2.76 45.21 44.25
CA ASP A 34 -1.63 44.33 43.96
C ASP A 34 -1.61 44.12 42.44
N ASP A 35 -0.63 44.74 41.78
CA ASP A 35 -0.29 44.50 40.38
C ASP A 35 0.31 43.09 40.27
N ASP A 36 -0.55 42.08 40.29
CA ASP A 36 -0.23 40.73 39.85
C ASP A 36 -0.17 40.75 38.32
N ASN A 37 0.95 41.23 37.78
CA ASN A 37 1.23 41.25 36.34
C ASN A 37 1.50 39.81 35.85
N SER A 38 0.49 38.95 35.96
CA SER A 38 0.40 37.72 35.19
C SER A 38 0.25 38.13 33.72
N MET A 39 1.34 38.00 32.96
CA MET A 39 1.32 38.24 31.52
C MET A 39 0.27 37.33 30.91
N GLN A 40 -0.91 37.88 30.58
CA GLN A 40 -1.96 37.14 29.89
C GLN A 40 -1.42 36.68 28.53
N PRO A 41 -1.72 35.45 28.09
CA PRO A 41 -1.29 34.98 26.79
C PRO A 41 -1.85 35.90 25.70
N THR A 42 -0.99 36.32 24.75
CA THR A 42 -1.36 37.26 23.67
C THR A 42 -1.58 36.57 22.33
N GLN A 43 -1.28 35.27 22.24
CA GLN A 43 -1.32 34.46 21.01
C GLN A 43 -2.29 33.29 21.17
N ASN A 44 -3.02 32.95 20.10
CA ASN A 44 -3.83 31.74 20.04
C ASN A 44 -2.97 30.51 19.77
N ILE A 45 -3.52 29.30 19.93
CA ILE A 45 -2.78 28.03 19.78
C ILE A 45 -2.04 27.92 18.44
N VAL A 46 -2.66 28.33 17.33
CA VAL A 46 -2.04 28.23 15.99
C VAL A 46 -0.87 29.20 15.84
N THR A 47 -1.06 30.46 16.22
CA THR A 47 0.00 31.49 16.17
C THR A 47 1.16 31.14 17.10
N LEU A 48 0.86 30.57 18.28
CA LEU A 48 1.86 30.05 19.21
C LEU A 48 2.69 28.92 18.58
N ALA A 49 2.04 27.96 17.91
CA ALA A 49 2.73 26.88 17.22
C ALA A 49 3.60 27.39 16.06
N GLN A 50 3.11 28.38 15.30
CA GLN A 50 3.87 29.03 14.21
C GLN A 50 5.12 29.74 14.71
N GLY A 51 5.08 30.31 15.92
CA GLY A 51 6.24 30.94 16.56
C GLY A 51 7.29 29.97 17.12
N ASN A 52 7.03 28.67 17.12
CA ASN A 52 7.91 27.66 17.70
C ASN A 52 8.54 26.76 16.61
N SER A 53 9.86 26.89 16.43
CA SER A 53 10.60 26.10 15.43
C SER A 53 10.52 24.59 15.65
N ASN A 54 10.32 24.13 16.89
CA ASN A 54 10.21 22.70 17.21
C ASN A 54 8.83 22.10 16.84
N LEU A 55 7.87 22.94 16.44
CA LEU A 55 6.52 22.56 16.03
C LEU A 55 6.28 22.80 14.53
N SER A 56 7.31 23.10 13.75
CA SER A 56 7.16 23.43 12.32
C SER A 56 6.48 22.30 11.52
N THR A 57 6.72 21.04 11.86
CA THR A 57 6.08 19.89 11.20
C THR A 57 4.60 19.78 11.56
N LEU A 58 4.21 20.09 12.81
CA LEU A 58 2.81 20.20 13.22
C LEU A 58 2.09 21.30 12.45
N VAL A 59 2.73 22.47 12.33
CA VAL A 59 2.19 23.60 11.56
C VAL A 59 2.01 23.20 10.10
N ALA A 60 3.00 22.55 9.49
CA ALA A 60 2.91 22.05 8.11
C ALA A 60 1.76 21.03 7.92
N ALA A 61 1.49 20.18 8.92
CA ALA A 61 0.35 19.27 8.89
C ALA A 61 -0.98 20.02 9.03
N LEU A 62 -1.08 20.98 9.94
CA LEU A 62 -2.30 21.76 10.19
C LEU A 62 -2.73 22.60 8.98
N VAL A 63 -1.79 23.24 8.27
CA VAL A 63 -2.13 24.10 7.12
C VAL A 63 -2.76 23.35 5.95
N LYS A 64 -2.67 22.01 5.91
CA LYS A 64 -3.41 21.16 4.95
C LYS A 64 -4.92 21.18 5.21
N PHE A 65 -5.35 21.57 6.40
CA PHE A 65 -6.74 21.55 6.84
C PHE A 65 -7.18 22.94 7.32
N PRO A 66 -7.56 23.85 6.39
CA PRO A 66 -7.95 25.22 6.73
C PRO A 66 -9.10 25.31 7.75
N ASP A 67 -10.00 24.33 7.72
CA ASP A 67 -11.10 24.21 8.68
C ASP A 67 -10.59 23.96 10.11
N LEU A 68 -9.62 23.05 10.28
CA LEU A 68 -9.02 22.77 11.59
C LEU A 68 -8.19 23.96 12.10
N VAL A 69 -7.47 24.65 11.21
CA VAL A 69 -6.77 25.90 11.54
C VAL A 69 -7.74 26.96 12.03
N THR A 70 -8.88 27.12 11.35
CA THR A 70 -9.92 28.07 11.73
C THR A 70 -10.50 27.73 13.09
N THR A 71 -10.82 26.46 13.35
CA THR A 71 -11.31 26.00 14.66
C THR A 71 -10.30 26.26 15.79
N LEU A 72 -9.04 25.88 15.59
CA LEU A 72 -7.98 26.03 16.60
C LEU A 72 -7.47 27.47 16.76
N SER A 73 -7.85 28.38 15.86
CA SER A 73 -7.60 29.82 15.99
C SER A 73 -8.78 30.58 16.60
N GLY A 74 -9.97 29.97 16.59
CA GLY A 74 -11.21 30.55 17.09
C GLY A 74 -11.30 30.59 18.61
N THR A 75 -12.40 31.16 19.11
CA THR A 75 -12.73 31.19 20.54
C THR A 75 -13.08 29.79 21.04
N GLY A 76 -12.47 29.35 22.13
CA GLY A 76 -12.74 28.05 22.72
C GLY A 76 -11.78 27.76 23.87
N ASN A 77 -12.02 26.65 24.57
CA ASN A 77 -11.14 26.13 25.61
C ASN A 77 -10.57 24.80 25.14
N PHE A 78 -9.51 24.87 24.33
CA PHE A 78 -8.86 23.68 23.80
C PHE A 78 -7.71 23.22 24.70
N THR A 79 -7.44 21.93 24.71
CA THR A 79 -6.15 21.37 25.13
C THR A 79 -5.55 20.65 23.93
N VAL A 80 -4.37 21.07 23.50
CA VAL A 80 -3.67 20.49 22.35
C VAL A 80 -2.39 19.83 22.82
N PHE A 81 -2.25 18.54 22.53
CA PHE A 81 -0.98 17.85 22.69
C PHE A 81 -0.16 18.04 21.41
N ALA A 82 0.86 18.89 21.44
CA ALA A 82 1.62 19.30 20.25
C ALA A 82 2.89 18.45 20.07
N PRO A 83 2.92 17.50 19.11
CA PRO A 83 4.11 16.72 18.84
C PRO A 83 5.24 17.57 18.25
N THR A 84 6.46 17.31 18.74
CA THR A 84 7.68 17.93 18.21
C THR A 84 8.02 17.45 16.80
N ASN A 85 8.93 18.15 16.13
CA ASN A 85 9.48 17.69 14.84
C ASN A 85 10.11 16.29 14.94
N ASP A 86 10.82 15.99 16.03
CA ASP A 86 11.41 14.67 16.28
C ASP A 86 10.34 13.59 16.47
N ALA A 87 9.22 13.92 17.12
CA ALA A 87 8.07 13.03 17.25
C ALA A 87 7.52 12.61 15.88
N PHE A 88 7.37 13.58 14.95
CA PHE A 88 6.94 13.29 13.58
C PHE A 88 7.97 12.48 12.80
N ALA A 89 9.27 12.78 12.93
CA ALA A 89 10.33 12.00 12.29
C ALA A 89 10.33 10.54 12.77
N GLY A 90 10.10 10.33 14.07
CA GLY A 90 9.92 9.00 14.66
C GLY A 90 8.72 8.26 14.09
N LEU A 91 7.56 8.94 13.99
CA LEU A 91 6.37 8.34 13.39
C LEU A 91 6.60 7.96 11.93
N LEU A 92 7.09 8.89 11.09
CA LEU A 92 7.36 8.68 9.66
C LEU A 92 8.26 7.44 9.45
N THR A 93 9.31 7.31 10.26
CA THR A 93 10.17 6.12 10.26
C THR A 93 9.40 4.84 10.60
N ALA A 94 8.59 4.86 11.66
CA ALA A 94 7.83 3.69 12.12
C ALA A 94 6.75 3.23 11.13
N ILE A 95 6.15 4.15 10.39
CA ILE A 95 5.14 3.85 9.36
C ILE A 95 5.76 3.63 7.97
N GLY A 96 7.05 3.94 7.81
CA GLY A 96 7.78 3.76 6.56
C GLY A 96 7.55 4.81 5.50
N GLN A 97 7.21 6.03 5.90
CA GLN A 97 7.04 7.15 4.99
C GLN A 97 8.23 8.11 5.09
N SER A 98 8.44 8.87 4.02
CA SER A 98 9.51 9.87 3.95
C SER A 98 9.00 11.30 4.17
N SER A 99 7.72 11.54 3.87
CA SER A 99 7.08 12.85 3.98
C SER A 99 5.65 12.73 4.52
N LEU A 100 5.18 13.78 5.19
CA LEU A 100 3.76 13.95 5.51
C LEU A 100 2.88 14.04 4.25
N ASP A 101 3.45 14.48 3.13
CA ASP A 101 2.73 14.56 1.85
C ASP A 101 2.41 13.20 1.23
N ASP A 102 3.06 12.13 1.73
CA ASP A 102 2.76 10.76 1.33
C ASP A 102 1.49 10.25 2.02
N ILE A 103 1.16 10.77 3.20
CA ILE A 103 0.06 10.28 4.04
C ILE A 103 -1.29 10.71 3.45
N PRO A 104 -2.27 9.78 3.34
CA PRO A 104 -3.65 10.13 2.99
C PRO A 104 -4.22 11.20 3.93
N GLU A 105 -4.93 12.18 3.36
CA GLU A 105 -5.45 13.32 4.13
C GLU A 105 -6.48 12.94 5.19
N ASP A 106 -7.29 11.91 4.93
CA ASP A 106 -8.24 11.36 5.91
C ASP A 106 -7.50 10.78 7.12
N VAL A 107 -6.48 9.97 6.89
CA VAL A 107 -5.64 9.39 7.95
C VAL A 107 -4.90 10.47 8.73
N LEU A 108 -4.31 11.46 8.05
CA LEU A 108 -3.59 12.56 8.71
C LEU A 108 -4.55 13.41 9.57
N ARG A 109 -5.77 13.67 9.07
CA ARG A 109 -6.81 14.40 9.80
C ARG A 109 -7.22 13.66 11.08
N ASP A 110 -7.47 12.36 10.99
CA ASP A 110 -7.84 11.53 12.15
C ASP A 110 -6.75 11.61 13.25
N VAL A 111 -5.48 11.50 12.84
CA VAL A 111 -4.34 11.65 13.76
C VAL A 111 -4.30 13.05 14.38
N LEU A 112 -4.46 14.13 13.61
CA LEU A 112 -4.44 15.49 14.16
C LEU A 112 -5.60 15.76 15.12
N GLN A 113 -6.81 15.29 14.81
CA GLN A 113 -7.96 15.44 15.69
C GLN A 113 -7.82 14.67 17.00
N TYR A 114 -7.09 13.55 16.98
CA TYR A 114 -6.76 12.79 18.19
C TYR A 114 -5.79 13.51 19.14
N HIS A 115 -5.14 14.59 18.72
CA HIS A 115 -4.31 15.41 19.61
C HIS A 115 -5.07 16.54 20.31
N VAL A 116 -6.36 16.72 20.00
CA VAL A 116 -7.15 17.86 20.46
C VAL A 116 -8.24 17.42 21.42
N ILE A 117 -8.35 18.09 22.55
CA ILE A 117 -9.49 18.03 23.46
C ILE A 117 -10.22 19.37 23.39
N SER A 118 -11.54 19.35 23.19
CA SER A 118 -12.36 20.57 23.07
C SER A 118 -13.24 20.87 24.29
N SER A 119 -13.18 20.04 25.33
CA SER A 119 -14.06 20.16 26.51
C SER A 119 -13.54 21.10 27.59
N ALA A 120 -12.22 21.32 27.66
CA ALA A 120 -11.59 22.20 28.63
C ALA A 120 -10.15 22.58 28.23
N ALA A 121 -9.70 23.73 28.72
CA ALA A 121 -8.30 24.12 28.78
C ALA A 121 -7.72 23.55 30.07
N VAL A 122 -7.09 22.37 29.98
CA VAL A 122 -6.68 21.57 31.14
C VAL A 122 -5.19 21.74 31.36
N ARG A 123 -4.81 22.34 32.49
CA ARG A 123 -3.42 22.37 32.95
C ARG A 123 -2.95 20.98 33.35
N SER A 124 -1.64 20.76 33.34
CA SER A 124 -1.02 19.50 33.73
C SER A 124 -1.42 19.08 35.15
N SER A 125 -1.59 20.04 36.06
CA SER A 125 -2.07 19.84 37.44
C SER A 125 -3.55 19.47 37.56
N GLN A 126 -4.34 19.71 36.51
CA GLN A 126 -5.77 19.40 36.43
C GLN A 126 -6.04 18.08 35.70
N LEU A 127 -5.00 17.49 35.09
CA LEU A 127 -5.12 16.19 34.44
C LEU A 127 -5.31 15.09 35.49
N THR A 128 -6.40 14.33 35.34
CA THR A 128 -6.67 13.14 36.14
C THR A 128 -6.29 11.90 35.35
N ALA A 129 -5.86 10.85 36.08
CA ALA A 129 -5.58 9.57 35.44
C ALA A 129 -6.89 8.96 34.91
N GLY A 130 -6.85 8.45 33.67
CA GLY A 130 -8.01 7.85 33.02
C GLY A 130 -8.19 8.26 31.56
N PRO A 131 -9.28 7.81 30.92
CA PRO A 131 -9.59 8.14 29.54
C PRO A 131 -10.12 9.57 29.40
N VAL A 132 -9.64 10.29 28.39
CA VAL A 132 -10.09 11.63 28.02
C VAL A 132 -10.48 11.64 26.55
N ALA A 133 -11.72 12.01 26.25
CA ALA A 133 -12.25 12.04 24.90
C ALA A 133 -11.57 13.15 24.06
N THR A 134 -11.20 12.80 22.84
CA THR A 134 -10.62 13.74 21.87
C THR A 134 -11.68 14.22 20.87
N VAL A 135 -11.34 15.26 20.10
CA VAL A 135 -12.15 15.71 18.96
C VAL A 135 -12.26 14.61 17.89
N GLY A 136 -11.26 13.71 17.81
CA GLY A 136 -11.28 12.55 16.91
C GLY A 136 -12.22 11.42 17.34
N GLY A 137 -12.98 11.58 18.43
CA GLY A 137 -13.96 10.60 18.91
C GLY A 137 -13.37 9.45 19.74
N GLU A 138 -12.12 9.08 19.52
CA GLU A 138 -11.38 8.12 20.36
C GLU A 138 -10.79 8.82 21.60
N SER A 139 -10.51 8.07 22.67
CA SER A 139 -9.98 8.63 23.93
C SER A 139 -8.47 8.44 24.06
N ILE A 140 -7.77 9.42 24.63
CA ILE A 140 -6.40 9.30 25.12
C ILE A 140 -6.45 8.77 26.55
N THR A 141 -5.54 7.88 26.92
CA THR A 141 -5.38 7.47 28.32
C THR A 141 -4.29 8.31 28.99
N VAL A 142 -4.65 9.10 29.99
CA VAL A 142 -3.72 9.92 30.77
C VAL A 142 -3.26 9.15 32.01
N SER A 143 -1.95 9.19 32.27
CA SER A 143 -1.33 8.68 33.49
C SER A 143 -0.54 9.80 34.16
N THR A 144 -0.64 9.92 35.48
CA THR A 144 0.03 10.95 36.28
C THR A 144 1.17 10.42 37.15
N SER A 145 1.43 9.10 37.09
CA SER A 145 2.48 8.45 37.86
C SER A 145 3.85 8.69 37.21
N GLY A 146 4.75 9.39 37.91
CA GLY A 146 6.09 9.69 37.41
C GLY A 146 6.15 10.77 36.33
N GLY A 147 5.13 11.65 36.27
CA GLY A 147 4.94 12.67 35.24
C GLY A 147 3.65 12.44 34.44
N ILE A 148 3.32 13.35 33.52
CA ILE A 148 2.17 13.19 32.62
C ILE A 148 2.58 12.31 31.44
N ARG A 149 1.93 11.15 31.31
CA ARG A 149 2.08 10.22 30.19
C ARG A 149 0.75 10.00 29.50
N LEU A 150 0.79 9.90 28.18
CA LEU A 150 -0.36 9.71 27.31
C LEU A 150 -0.23 8.37 26.60
N ASN A 151 -1.32 7.59 26.57
CA ASN A 151 -1.37 6.22 26.01
C ASN A 151 -0.24 5.31 26.52
N GLY A 152 0.21 5.54 27.76
CA GLY A 152 1.27 4.80 28.44
C GLY A 152 2.70 5.02 27.93
N THR A 153 2.88 5.59 26.74
CA THR A 153 4.18 5.62 26.02
C THR A 153 4.67 7.01 25.67
N VAL A 154 3.78 8.00 25.56
CA VAL A 154 4.11 9.36 25.13
C VAL A 154 4.27 10.27 26.35
N ASN A 155 5.36 11.02 26.44
CA ASN A 155 5.62 11.94 27.55
C ASN A 155 5.30 13.39 27.14
N VAL A 156 4.75 14.15 28.09
CA VAL A 156 4.69 15.60 27.97
C VAL A 156 6.05 16.19 28.34
N VAL A 157 6.73 16.80 27.37
CA VAL A 157 8.07 17.41 27.53
C VAL A 157 8.01 18.87 27.94
N THR A 158 6.94 19.57 27.57
CA THR A 158 6.69 20.95 28.03
C THR A 158 5.20 21.08 28.27
N ALA A 159 4.83 21.25 29.53
CA ALA A 159 3.44 21.39 29.93
C ALA A 159 3.04 22.87 30.07
N ASP A 160 1.73 23.12 30.08
CA ASP A 160 1.11 24.38 30.50
C ASP A 160 1.53 25.61 29.68
N VAL A 161 1.68 25.44 28.37
CA VAL A 161 1.92 26.57 27.47
C VAL A 161 0.59 27.27 27.20
N GLU A 162 0.37 28.41 27.84
CA GLU A 162 -0.89 29.15 27.79
C GLU A 162 -1.08 29.88 26.43
N ALA A 163 -2.29 29.77 25.88
CA ALA A 163 -2.73 30.47 24.69
C ALA A 163 -4.07 31.18 24.97
N THR A 164 -4.43 32.16 24.15
CA THR A 164 -5.69 32.94 24.32
C THR A 164 -6.96 32.10 24.25
N ASN A 165 -6.87 30.90 23.66
CA ASN A 165 -7.99 29.98 23.43
C ASN A 165 -7.70 28.54 23.92
N GLY A 166 -6.79 28.37 24.88
CA GLY A 166 -6.53 27.07 25.48
C GLY A 166 -5.13 26.87 26.03
N ILE A 167 -4.74 25.60 26.16
CA ILE A 167 -3.43 25.17 26.67
C ILE A 167 -2.79 24.21 25.68
N VAL A 168 -1.49 24.37 25.47
CA VAL A 168 -0.65 23.46 24.67
C VAL A 168 0.27 22.68 25.60
N HIS A 169 0.33 21.36 25.40
CA HIS A 169 1.28 20.46 26.03
C HIS A 169 2.15 19.86 24.93
N VAL A 170 3.44 20.19 24.90
CA VAL A 170 4.38 19.65 23.91
C VAL A 170 4.72 18.20 24.29
N ILE A 171 4.72 17.29 23.30
CA ILE A 171 4.92 15.85 23.50
C ILE A 171 6.08 15.30 22.65
N ASP A 172 6.68 14.20 23.11
CA ASP A 172 7.85 13.55 22.47
C ASP A 172 7.51 12.53 21.37
N ALA A 173 6.23 12.16 21.21
CA ALA A 173 5.76 11.22 20.20
C ALA A 173 4.37 11.62 19.68
N VAL A 174 4.07 11.30 18.41
CA VAL A 174 2.74 11.54 17.83
C VAL A 174 1.74 10.55 18.43
N LEU A 175 0.62 11.05 18.94
CA LEU A 175 -0.50 10.23 19.39
C LEU A 175 -1.19 9.61 18.18
N VAL A 176 -1.14 8.28 18.09
CA VAL A 176 -1.85 7.53 17.06
C VAL A 176 -3.15 6.98 17.66
N PRO A 177 -4.31 7.14 16.97
CA PRO A 177 -5.57 6.60 17.46
C PRO A 177 -5.52 5.08 17.71
N PRO A 178 -6.24 4.55 18.70
CA PRO A 178 -6.33 3.10 18.97
C PRO A 178 -6.76 2.27 17.76
N SER A 179 -7.63 2.80 16.89
CA SER A 179 -8.03 2.15 15.62
C SER A 179 -6.88 1.97 14.61
N ILE A 180 -5.86 2.82 14.67
CA ILE A 180 -4.72 2.86 13.74
C ILE A 180 -3.46 2.26 14.37
N THR A 181 -3.31 2.34 15.69
CA THR A 181 -2.12 1.90 16.43
C THR A 181 -1.66 0.47 16.08
N PRO A 182 -2.55 -0.54 15.95
CA PRO A 182 -2.15 -1.90 15.58
C PRO A 182 -1.49 -2.02 14.20
N ILE A 183 -1.70 -1.04 13.32
CA ILE A 183 -1.14 -1.01 11.97
C ILE A 183 0.33 -0.55 12.00
N VAL A 184 0.67 0.36 12.92
CA VAL A 184 2.00 0.98 12.99
C VAL A 184 3.09 -0.10 13.15
N GLY A 185 4.14 0.00 12.35
CA GLY A 185 5.26 -0.96 12.37
C GLY A 185 4.99 -2.33 11.73
N THR A 186 3.76 -2.62 11.30
CA THR A 186 3.41 -3.88 10.61
C THR A 186 3.58 -3.77 9.09
N ILE A 187 3.47 -4.90 8.39
CA ILE A 187 3.44 -4.97 6.91
C ILE A 187 2.29 -4.17 6.28
N VAL A 188 1.26 -3.79 7.04
CA VAL A 188 0.15 -2.98 6.54
C VAL A 188 0.50 -1.48 6.53
N ALA A 189 1.40 -1.03 7.41
CA ALA A 189 1.75 0.38 7.57
C ALA A 189 2.20 1.08 6.28
N PRO A 190 3.11 0.50 5.45
CA PRO A 190 3.59 1.19 4.25
C PRO A 190 2.48 1.54 3.26
N ALA A 191 1.45 0.71 3.20
CA ALA A 191 0.28 0.94 2.35
C ALA A 191 -0.76 1.85 3.04
N PHE A 192 -1.01 1.64 4.33
CA PHE A 192 -2.05 2.40 5.05
C PHE A 192 -1.74 3.90 5.11
N PHE A 193 -0.47 4.24 5.29
CA PHE A 193 -0.01 5.62 5.40
C PHE A 193 0.54 6.18 4.09
N ASN A 194 0.16 5.63 2.94
CA ASN A 194 0.63 6.12 1.65
C ASN A 194 -0.51 6.28 0.63
N LYS A 195 -0.66 7.49 0.09
CA LYS A 195 -1.71 7.88 -0.86
C LYS A 195 -1.69 7.08 -2.16
N ASN A 196 -0.57 6.45 -2.51
CA ASN A 196 -0.47 5.57 -3.67
C ASN A 196 -1.10 4.19 -3.45
N PHE A 197 -1.64 3.89 -2.27
CA PHE A 197 -2.26 2.60 -1.94
C PHE A 197 -3.71 2.72 -1.46
N THR A 198 -4.35 3.87 -1.64
CA THR A 198 -5.74 4.10 -1.19
C THR A 198 -6.73 3.06 -1.72
N THR A 199 -6.55 2.55 -2.95
CA THR A 199 -7.40 1.46 -3.50
C THR A 199 -7.17 0.14 -2.77
N LEU A 200 -5.92 -0.19 -2.41
CA LEU A 200 -5.61 -1.38 -1.60
C LEU A 200 -6.24 -1.28 -0.21
N ILE A 201 -6.14 -0.10 0.43
CA ILE A 201 -6.73 0.10 1.76
C ILE A 201 -8.26 0.05 1.71
N ALA A 202 -8.88 0.62 0.68
CA ALA A 202 -10.31 0.45 0.45
C ALA A 202 -10.69 -1.03 0.27
N ALA A 203 -9.89 -1.80 -0.49
CA ALA A 203 -10.10 -3.23 -0.67
C ALA A 203 -9.99 -4.02 0.65
N VAL A 204 -8.98 -3.73 1.49
CA VAL A 204 -8.83 -4.37 2.81
C VAL A 204 -9.96 -4.00 3.75
N LYS A 205 -10.42 -2.74 3.75
CA LYS A 205 -11.58 -2.29 4.55
C LYS A 205 -12.90 -2.94 4.09
N ALA A 206 -13.05 -3.22 2.80
CA ALA A 206 -14.24 -3.85 2.22
C ALA A 206 -14.22 -5.40 2.27
N ALA A 207 -13.09 -5.99 2.65
CA ALA A 207 -12.94 -7.42 2.81
C ALA A 207 -13.39 -7.90 4.20
N SER A 208 -13.37 -9.22 4.43
CA SER A 208 -13.64 -9.79 5.74
C SER A 208 -12.62 -9.26 6.78
N PRO A 209 -13.05 -8.92 8.02
CA PRO A 209 -12.15 -8.51 9.10
C PRO A 209 -11.03 -9.51 9.39
N THR A 210 -11.24 -10.79 9.06
CA THR A 210 -10.24 -11.87 9.21
C THR A 210 -9.00 -11.64 8.35
N VAL A 211 -9.12 -10.97 7.20
CA VAL A 211 -7.99 -10.64 6.32
C VAL A 211 -7.07 -9.65 7.04
N LEU A 212 -7.63 -8.55 7.56
CA LEU A 212 -6.84 -7.58 8.32
C LEU A 212 -6.22 -8.22 9.57
N GLN A 213 -6.98 -9.05 10.31
CA GLN A 213 -6.45 -9.76 11.47
C GLN A 213 -5.26 -10.68 11.11
N THR A 214 -5.32 -11.34 9.95
CA THR A 214 -4.23 -12.17 9.44
C THR A 214 -3.00 -11.33 9.10
N LEU A 215 -3.19 -10.18 8.47
CA LEU A 215 -2.11 -9.25 8.11
C LEU A 215 -1.45 -8.60 9.33
N LEU A 216 -2.18 -8.39 10.42
CA LEU A 216 -1.69 -7.74 11.64
C LEU A 216 -1.14 -8.71 12.70
N ASN A 217 -1.36 -10.02 12.57
CA ASN A 217 -0.85 -10.98 13.55
C ASN A 217 0.71 -10.99 13.56
N ALA A 218 1.31 -11.56 14.61
CA ALA A 218 2.77 -11.55 14.82
C ALA A 218 3.57 -12.49 13.90
N GLU A 219 2.91 -13.40 13.17
CA GLU A 219 3.59 -14.34 12.27
C GLU A 219 4.19 -13.61 11.08
N LYS A 220 5.43 -13.99 10.76
CA LYS A 220 6.19 -13.47 9.64
C LYS A 220 5.51 -13.77 8.31
N LYS A 221 5.25 -12.73 7.51
CA LYS A 221 4.63 -12.83 6.18
C LYS A 221 5.36 -12.02 5.12
N THR A 222 5.02 -12.28 3.87
CA THR A 222 5.40 -11.44 2.73
C THR A 222 4.14 -10.89 2.10
N LEU A 223 4.00 -9.58 2.04
CA LEU A 223 2.87 -8.90 1.39
C LEU A 223 3.34 -8.32 0.06
N PHE A 224 2.66 -8.68 -1.03
CA PHE A 224 2.77 -7.99 -2.30
C PHE A 224 1.72 -6.87 -2.33
N ALA A 225 2.16 -5.61 -2.21
CA ALA A 225 1.28 -4.46 -2.11
C ALA A 225 1.10 -3.78 -3.49
N PRO A 226 -0.07 -3.89 -4.13
CA PRO A 226 -0.36 -3.16 -5.37
C PRO A 226 -0.61 -1.68 -5.10
N THR A 227 0.03 -0.81 -5.90
CA THR A 227 -0.28 0.63 -5.94
C THR A 227 -1.64 0.88 -6.61
N ASN A 228 -2.18 2.09 -6.52
CA ASN A 228 -3.39 2.50 -7.23
C ASN A 228 -3.25 2.30 -8.74
N ALA A 229 -2.07 2.60 -9.30
CA ALA A 229 -1.76 2.35 -10.70
C ALA A 229 -1.77 0.85 -11.04
N ALA A 230 -1.40 -0.02 -10.09
CA ALA A 230 -1.43 -1.47 -10.26
C ALA A 230 -2.85 -2.05 -10.37
N PHE A 231 -3.83 -1.47 -9.67
CA PHE A 231 -5.24 -1.80 -9.86
C PHE A 231 -5.72 -1.42 -11.26
N THR A 232 -5.38 -0.20 -11.71
CA THR A 232 -5.72 0.25 -13.07
C THR A 232 -5.07 -0.61 -14.14
N ALA A 233 -3.78 -0.95 -13.98
CA ALA A 233 -3.06 -1.85 -14.88
C ALA A 233 -3.77 -3.21 -14.97
N ALA A 234 -4.22 -3.76 -13.84
CA ALA A 234 -4.98 -5.00 -13.79
C ALA A 234 -6.41 -4.90 -14.36
N GLY A 235 -6.86 -3.72 -14.80
CA GLY A 235 -8.21 -3.49 -15.32
C GLY A 235 -9.28 -3.40 -14.22
N ILE A 236 -8.88 -3.21 -12.97
CA ILE A 236 -9.79 -3.12 -11.82
C ILE A 236 -10.19 -1.66 -11.63
N THR A 237 -11.41 -1.32 -12.07
CA THR A 237 -11.99 0.03 -11.93
C THR A 237 -12.99 0.13 -10.77
N SER A 238 -13.41 -1.00 -10.21
CA SER A 238 -14.33 -1.09 -9.08
C SER A 238 -14.00 -2.31 -8.23
N LEU A 239 -14.20 -2.21 -6.92
CA LEU A 239 -13.98 -3.35 -6.01
C LEU A 239 -15.05 -4.43 -6.21
N PRO A 240 -14.66 -5.72 -6.32
CA PRO A 240 -15.62 -6.81 -6.44
C PRO A 240 -16.28 -7.13 -5.09
N ASN A 241 -17.13 -8.16 -5.07
CA ASN A 241 -17.75 -8.66 -3.84
C ASN A 241 -16.71 -9.16 -2.81
N GLU A 242 -17.14 -9.28 -1.55
CA GLU A 242 -16.28 -9.67 -0.43
C GLU A 242 -15.56 -11.01 -0.67
N ALA A 243 -16.24 -12.02 -1.21
CA ALA A 243 -15.62 -13.33 -1.48
C ALA A 243 -14.44 -13.23 -2.47
N THR A 244 -14.62 -12.42 -3.52
CA THR A 244 -13.56 -12.16 -4.50
C THR A 244 -12.43 -11.33 -3.89
N LEU A 245 -12.76 -10.31 -3.08
CA LEU A 245 -11.75 -9.52 -2.36
C LEU A 245 -10.91 -10.39 -1.43
N ASN A 246 -11.54 -11.27 -0.64
CA ASN A 246 -10.86 -12.18 0.27
C ASN A 246 -9.89 -13.09 -0.49
N ALA A 247 -10.34 -13.69 -1.59
CA ALA A 247 -9.51 -14.54 -2.44
C ALA A 247 -8.33 -13.78 -3.06
N VAL A 248 -8.56 -12.55 -3.55
CA VAL A 248 -7.50 -11.71 -4.14
C VAL A 248 -6.51 -11.26 -3.08
N LEU A 249 -6.95 -10.73 -1.94
CA LEU A 249 -6.06 -10.21 -0.90
C LEU A 249 -5.19 -11.31 -0.28
N THR A 250 -5.75 -12.49 -0.02
CA THR A 250 -4.97 -13.64 0.47
C THR A 250 -4.01 -14.20 -0.58
N TYR A 251 -4.32 -14.04 -1.87
CA TYR A 251 -3.40 -14.37 -2.96
C TYR A 251 -2.18 -13.44 -3.05
N HIS A 252 -2.24 -12.24 -2.44
CA HIS A 252 -1.09 -11.33 -2.35
C HIS A 252 -0.17 -11.60 -1.14
N VAL A 253 -0.44 -12.64 -0.35
CA VAL A 253 0.26 -12.89 0.92
C VAL A 253 0.92 -14.26 0.91
N ILE A 254 2.22 -14.32 1.17
CA ILE A 254 2.91 -15.58 1.51
C ILE A 254 2.95 -15.70 3.04
N GLY A 255 2.66 -16.90 3.55
CA GLY A 255 2.65 -17.22 4.98
C GLY A 255 4.03 -17.30 5.66
N SER A 256 5.06 -16.73 5.03
CA SER A 256 6.44 -16.67 5.52
C SER A 256 7.13 -15.41 5.00
N GLU A 257 8.23 -15.00 5.64
CA GLU A 257 9.06 -13.88 5.19
C GLU A 257 10.02 -14.34 4.07
N VAL A 258 9.91 -13.71 2.90
CA VAL A 258 10.68 -13.99 1.70
C VAL A 258 11.27 -12.68 1.19
N LEU A 259 12.56 -12.49 1.44
CA LEU A 259 13.31 -11.35 0.90
C LEU A 259 13.62 -11.57 -0.59
N ALA A 260 13.80 -10.49 -1.35
CA ALA A 260 14.10 -10.59 -2.79
C ALA A 260 15.43 -11.32 -3.05
N ALA A 261 16.37 -11.25 -2.12
CA ALA A 261 17.62 -12.02 -2.16
C ALA A 261 17.41 -13.53 -2.06
N ASN A 262 16.34 -13.99 -1.39
CA ASN A 262 16.04 -15.42 -1.20
C ASN A 262 15.39 -16.06 -2.43
N ILE A 263 14.96 -15.25 -3.40
CA ILE A 263 14.42 -15.73 -4.67
C ILE A 263 15.61 -16.13 -5.57
N ALA A 264 15.62 -17.39 -6.00
CA ALA A 264 16.62 -17.92 -6.93
C ALA A 264 16.51 -17.22 -8.30
N ASN A 265 17.63 -17.07 -9.01
CA ASN A 265 17.62 -16.59 -10.38
C ASN A 265 16.91 -17.61 -11.30
N GLY A 266 16.20 -17.10 -12.30
CA GLY A 266 15.34 -17.89 -13.17
C GLY A 266 13.95 -18.12 -12.57
N SER A 267 13.31 -19.21 -13.01
CA SER A 267 11.93 -19.56 -12.66
C SER A 267 11.84 -20.27 -11.31
N SER A 268 10.88 -19.87 -10.49
CA SER A 268 10.53 -20.50 -9.21
C SER A 268 9.04 -20.32 -8.91
N SER A 269 8.58 -20.82 -7.77
CA SER A 269 7.18 -20.67 -7.32
C SER A 269 7.10 -20.53 -5.82
N ALA A 270 6.05 -19.87 -5.33
CA ALA A 270 5.75 -19.74 -3.91
C ALA A 270 4.27 -19.99 -3.64
N ALA A 271 3.97 -20.66 -2.52
CA ALA A 271 2.61 -20.81 -2.02
C ALA A 271 2.19 -19.54 -1.28
N THR A 272 1.06 -18.97 -1.70
CA THR A 272 0.38 -17.87 -1.01
C THR A 272 -0.67 -18.43 -0.07
N LEU A 273 -1.35 -17.56 0.69
CA LEU A 273 -2.47 -17.98 1.52
C LEU A 273 -3.69 -18.44 0.69
N ASN A 274 -3.67 -18.26 -0.64
CA ASN A 274 -4.76 -18.68 -1.53
C ASN A 274 -4.28 -19.13 -2.91
N GLY A 275 -3.35 -20.09 -2.95
CA GLY A 275 -2.86 -20.72 -4.18
C GLY A 275 -1.37 -20.55 -4.38
N ASN A 276 -0.89 -20.74 -5.61
CA ASN A 276 0.53 -20.59 -5.94
C ASN A 276 0.73 -19.41 -6.88
N ILE A 277 1.79 -18.65 -6.63
CA ILE A 277 2.34 -17.68 -7.57
C ILE A 277 3.64 -18.22 -8.16
N TYR A 278 3.96 -17.75 -9.36
CA TYR A 278 5.15 -18.15 -10.10
C TYR A 278 6.06 -16.94 -10.25
N LEU A 279 7.33 -17.11 -9.89
CA LEU A 279 8.31 -16.04 -9.80
C LEU A 279 9.36 -16.22 -10.89
N SER A 280 9.72 -15.14 -11.56
CA SER A 280 10.83 -15.10 -12.52
C SER A 280 11.81 -14.01 -12.09
N LYS A 281 13.04 -14.37 -11.75
CA LYS A 281 14.08 -13.39 -11.37
C LYS A 281 15.16 -13.31 -12.44
N GLY A 282 15.33 -12.12 -13.00
CA GLY A 282 16.35 -11.83 -14.01
C GLY A 282 17.02 -10.48 -13.77
N THR A 283 17.72 -9.98 -14.79
CA THR A 283 18.38 -8.66 -14.76
C THR A 283 17.39 -7.50 -14.68
N ALA A 284 16.16 -7.70 -15.16
CA ALA A 284 15.06 -6.72 -15.08
C ALA A 284 14.31 -6.75 -13.74
N GLY A 285 14.75 -7.56 -12.77
CA GLY A 285 14.12 -7.69 -11.46
C GLY A 285 13.28 -8.97 -11.32
N VAL A 286 12.32 -8.94 -10.40
CA VAL A 286 11.42 -10.06 -10.09
C VAL A 286 10.07 -9.82 -10.74
N PHE A 287 9.60 -10.80 -11.50
CA PHE A 287 8.26 -10.85 -12.06
C PHE A 287 7.43 -11.93 -11.38
N ILE A 288 6.13 -11.70 -11.28
CA ILE A 288 5.13 -12.59 -10.73
C ILE A 288 4.11 -12.90 -11.83
N ASN A 289 3.86 -14.19 -12.07
CA ASN A 289 2.93 -14.71 -13.07
C ASN A 289 3.15 -14.09 -14.47
N GLY A 290 4.40 -13.78 -14.80
CA GLY A 290 4.84 -13.25 -16.10
C GLY A 290 4.48 -11.81 -16.42
N THR A 291 3.54 -11.18 -15.70
CA THR A 291 3.00 -9.85 -16.06
C THR A 291 3.15 -8.79 -14.99
N THR A 292 3.32 -9.19 -13.73
CA THR A 292 3.46 -8.26 -12.61
C THR A 292 4.93 -8.11 -12.25
N GLN A 293 5.47 -6.90 -12.28
CA GLN A 293 6.81 -6.61 -11.81
C GLN A 293 6.79 -6.18 -10.34
N VAL A 294 7.76 -6.65 -9.57
CA VAL A 294 8.07 -6.11 -8.24
C VAL A 294 8.92 -4.85 -8.41
N THR A 295 8.37 -3.70 -8.02
CA THR A 295 8.97 -2.36 -8.25
C THR A 295 9.73 -1.82 -7.05
N ALA A 296 9.40 -2.28 -5.84
CA ALA A 296 10.20 -2.03 -4.64
C ALA A 296 10.23 -3.30 -3.80
N THR A 297 11.40 -3.62 -3.24
CA THR A 297 11.60 -4.85 -2.47
C THR A 297 12.00 -4.56 -1.03
N ASP A 298 11.82 -5.56 -0.19
CA ASP A 298 12.46 -5.66 1.13
C ASP A 298 12.11 -4.53 2.11
N ILE A 299 10.85 -4.07 2.09
CA ILE A 299 10.35 -3.13 3.09
C ILE A 299 10.05 -3.92 4.38
N THR A 300 11.06 -4.08 5.23
CA THR A 300 10.99 -4.90 6.45
C THR A 300 10.17 -4.24 7.56
N ARG A 301 9.30 -5.03 8.19
CA ARG A 301 8.40 -4.62 9.28
C ARG A 301 8.43 -5.66 10.41
N SER A 302 7.83 -5.33 11.55
CA SER A 302 7.88 -6.17 12.74
C SER A 302 7.39 -7.60 12.45
N ASN A 303 6.31 -7.72 11.69
CA ASN A 303 5.66 -9.00 11.34
C ASN A 303 5.90 -9.47 9.89
N GLY A 304 6.94 -8.99 9.20
CA GLY A 304 7.30 -9.52 7.88
C GLY A 304 7.95 -8.53 6.94
N VAL A 305 7.71 -8.70 5.64
CA VAL A 305 8.26 -7.88 4.57
C VAL A 305 7.18 -7.49 3.57
N VAL A 306 7.30 -6.29 3.01
CA VAL A 306 6.44 -5.81 1.92
C VAL A 306 7.26 -5.64 0.64
N HIS A 307 6.70 -6.11 -0.47
CA HIS A 307 7.18 -5.85 -1.82
C HIS A 307 6.09 -5.09 -2.58
N VAL A 308 6.44 -3.99 -3.25
CA VAL A 308 5.48 -3.20 -4.04
C VAL A 308 5.41 -3.78 -5.46
N ILE A 309 4.20 -3.87 -6.00
CA ILE A 309 3.96 -4.42 -7.34
C ILE A 309 3.26 -3.40 -8.25
N ASP A 310 3.53 -3.50 -9.56
CA ASP A 310 2.97 -2.63 -10.60
C ASP A 310 1.66 -3.11 -11.22
N ARG A 311 1.19 -4.31 -10.85
CA ARG A 311 -0.05 -4.90 -11.34
C ARG A 311 -0.66 -5.86 -10.31
N THR A 312 -1.92 -5.64 -9.94
CA THR A 312 -2.64 -6.48 -8.96
C THR A 312 -2.69 -7.94 -9.38
N LEU A 313 -2.35 -8.85 -8.45
CA LEU A 313 -2.39 -10.29 -8.66
C LEU A 313 -3.82 -10.82 -8.62
N LEU A 314 -4.24 -11.51 -9.67
CA LEU A 314 -5.55 -12.17 -9.73
C LEU A 314 -5.36 -13.69 -9.69
N PRO A 315 -5.97 -14.42 -8.73
CA PRO A 315 -5.89 -15.87 -8.70
C PRO A 315 -6.60 -16.45 -9.93
N PRO A 316 -6.01 -17.44 -10.62
CA PRO A 316 -6.66 -18.06 -11.77
C PRO A 316 -7.88 -18.87 -11.31
N SER A 317 -9.00 -18.73 -12.00
CA SER A 317 -10.24 -19.46 -11.68
C SER A 317 -10.63 -20.49 -12.74
N GLN A 318 -9.96 -20.49 -13.90
CA GLN A 318 -10.31 -21.29 -15.06
C GLN A 318 -9.12 -22.11 -15.55
N THR A 319 -9.40 -23.32 -16.06
CA THR A 319 -8.42 -24.12 -16.81
C THR A 319 -8.15 -23.51 -18.18
N ILE A 320 -7.09 -23.95 -18.85
CA ILE A 320 -6.78 -23.53 -20.23
C ILE A 320 -7.98 -23.75 -21.16
N ALA A 321 -8.62 -24.92 -21.08
CA ALA A 321 -9.79 -25.25 -21.90
C ALA A 321 -10.97 -24.29 -21.63
N GLN A 322 -11.26 -24.00 -20.35
CA GLN A 322 -12.33 -23.06 -19.98
C GLN A 322 -12.05 -21.64 -20.47
N ILE A 323 -10.80 -21.18 -20.38
CA ILE A 323 -10.40 -19.86 -20.89
C ILE A 323 -10.60 -19.79 -22.41
N ALA A 324 -10.17 -20.80 -23.15
CA ALA A 324 -10.36 -20.83 -24.60
C ALA A 324 -11.84 -20.80 -25.00
N VAL A 325 -12.69 -21.58 -24.33
CA VAL A 325 -14.14 -21.59 -24.55
C VAL A 325 -14.77 -20.24 -24.20
N ALA A 326 -14.41 -19.64 -23.07
CA ALA A 326 -14.92 -18.32 -22.68
C ALA A 326 -14.51 -17.23 -23.66
N ALA A 327 -13.27 -17.24 -24.15
CA ALA A 327 -12.79 -16.31 -25.17
C ALA A 327 -13.58 -16.45 -26.48
N SER A 328 -13.93 -17.69 -26.87
CA SER A 328 -14.67 -17.98 -28.10
C SER A 328 -16.12 -17.50 -28.11
N THR A 329 -16.70 -17.24 -26.93
CA THR A 329 -18.09 -16.80 -26.77
C THR A 329 -18.22 -15.36 -26.24
N SER A 330 -17.09 -14.66 -26.13
CA SER A 330 -17.05 -13.27 -25.66
C SER A 330 -17.61 -12.28 -26.70
N SER A 331 -17.76 -11.00 -26.32
CA SER A 331 -18.20 -9.93 -27.24
C SER A 331 -17.20 -9.63 -28.36
N SER A 332 -15.95 -10.07 -28.23
CA SER A 332 -14.94 -10.04 -29.28
C SER A 332 -14.30 -11.42 -29.37
N PRO A 333 -14.99 -12.39 -30.02
CA PRO A 333 -14.59 -13.79 -30.04
C PRO A 333 -13.14 -13.99 -30.48
N GLN A 334 -12.43 -14.84 -29.73
CA GLN A 334 -11.09 -15.33 -30.08
C GLN A 334 -11.01 -16.83 -29.81
N PHE A 335 -10.08 -17.52 -30.47
CA PHE A 335 -9.87 -18.96 -30.32
C PHE A 335 -11.09 -19.82 -30.71
N THR A 336 -12.03 -19.30 -31.49
CA THR A 336 -13.21 -20.05 -31.97
C THR A 336 -12.78 -21.27 -32.80
N GLN A 337 -11.79 -21.08 -33.68
CA GLN A 337 -11.24 -22.16 -34.51
C GLN A 337 -10.43 -23.16 -33.68
N LEU A 338 -9.70 -22.69 -32.67
CA LEU A 338 -8.96 -23.56 -31.75
C LEU A 338 -9.88 -24.45 -30.94
N VAL A 339 -10.96 -23.89 -30.37
CA VAL A 339 -11.97 -24.64 -29.64
C VAL A 339 -12.67 -25.65 -30.54
N ALA A 340 -13.01 -25.25 -31.78
CA ALA A 340 -13.56 -26.17 -32.77
C ALA A 340 -12.59 -27.32 -33.11
N ALA A 341 -11.30 -27.04 -33.30
CA ALA A 341 -10.29 -28.06 -33.57
C ALA A 341 -10.11 -29.02 -32.38
N LEU A 342 -10.08 -28.50 -31.15
CA LEU A 342 -10.04 -29.33 -29.94
C LEU A 342 -11.28 -30.22 -29.80
N SER A 343 -12.46 -29.76 -30.24
CA SER A 343 -13.68 -30.59 -30.22
C SER A 343 -13.62 -31.80 -31.15
N LYS A 344 -12.78 -31.76 -32.20
CA LYS A 344 -12.52 -32.90 -33.11
C LYS A 344 -11.52 -33.90 -32.54
N VAL A 345 -10.77 -33.50 -31.50
CA VAL A 345 -9.78 -34.33 -30.79
C VAL A 345 -10.07 -34.33 -29.28
N PRO A 346 -11.13 -35.02 -28.82
CA PRO A 346 -11.59 -34.94 -27.42
C PRO A 346 -10.51 -35.31 -26.39
N THR A 347 -9.61 -36.25 -26.73
CA THR A 347 -8.52 -36.67 -25.85
C THR A 347 -7.57 -35.53 -25.49
N LEU A 348 -7.36 -34.57 -26.40
CA LEU A 348 -6.53 -33.41 -26.14
C LEU A 348 -7.26 -32.35 -25.32
N LEU A 349 -8.58 -32.22 -25.52
CA LEU A 349 -9.40 -31.31 -24.73
C LEU A 349 -9.45 -31.76 -23.25
N ASP A 350 -9.59 -33.06 -23.02
CA ASP A 350 -9.53 -33.64 -21.67
C ASP A 350 -8.15 -33.42 -21.04
N ALA A 351 -7.07 -33.64 -21.80
CA ALA A 351 -5.70 -33.36 -21.34
C ALA A 351 -5.46 -31.88 -21.03
N ALA A 352 -6.02 -30.97 -21.83
CA ALA A 352 -5.96 -29.52 -21.60
C ALA A 352 -6.86 -29.06 -20.42
N GLY A 353 -7.78 -29.90 -19.96
CA GLY A 353 -8.58 -29.69 -18.76
C GLY A 353 -7.99 -30.34 -17.49
N ALA A 354 -7.06 -31.29 -17.63
CA ALA A 354 -6.47 -32.01 -16.51
C ALA A 354 -5.55 -31.10 -15.67
N PRO A 355 -5.42 -31.36 -14.35
CA PRO A 355 -4.41 -30.72 -13.52
C PRO A 355 -3.01 -30.95 -14.10
N GLY A 356 -2.22 -29.89 -14.22
CA GLY A 356 -0.90 -29.95 -14.82
C GLY A 356 -0.21 -28.60 -14.83
N ASN A 357 1.02 -28.58 -15.34
CA ASN A 357 1.77 -27.37 -15.66
C ASN A 357 2.01 -27.36 -17.16
N LEU A 358 1.11 -26.74 -17.89
CA LEU A 358 1.18 -26.66 -19.35
C LEU A 358 1.48 -25.23 -19.81
N THR A 359 2.06 -25.12 -21.01
CA THR A 359 2.06 -23.88 -21.79
C THR A 359 1.41 -24.19 -23.13
N VAL A 360 0.40 -23.41 -23.50
CA VAL A 360 -0.28 -23.54 -24.78
C VAL A 360 -0.01 -22.30 -25.61
N PHE A 361 0.64 -22.48 -26.75
CA PHE A 361 0.72 -21.46 -27.78
C PHE A 361 -0.61 -21.46 -28.55
N ALA A 362 -1.54 -20.57 -28.23
CA ALA A 362 -2.89 -20.59 -28.78
C ALA A 362 -2.99 -19.77 -30.08
N PRO A 363 -3.14 -20.41 -31.25
CA PRO A 363 -3.34 -19.68 -32.49
C PRO A 363 -4.67 -18.95 -32.50
N THR A 364 -4.64 -17.69 -32.91
CA THR A 364 -5.84 -16.87 -33.09
C THR A 364 -6.71 -17.35 -34.26
N ASP A 365 -7.95 -16.87 -34.35
CA ASP A 365 -8.81 -17.22 -35.49
C ASP A 365 -8.21 -16.74 -36.82
N ALA A 366 -7.55 -15.59 -36.83
CA ALA A 366 -6.80 -15.11 -37.99
C ALA A 366 -5.66 -16.06 -38.40
N ALA A 367 -4.98 -16.68 -37.42
CA ALA A 367 -3.94 -17.67 -37.68
C ALA A 367 -4.49 -18.89 -38.43
N PHE A 368 -5.66 -19.39 -38.02
CA PHE A 368 -6.35 -20.48 -38.71
C PHE A 368 -6.82 -20.08 -40.10
N GLN A 369 -7.37 -18.87 -40.28
CA GLN A 369 -7.76 -18.38 -41.61
C GLN A 369 -6.56 -18.30 -42.57
N ALA A 370 -5.41 -17.84 -42.08
CA ALA A 370 -4.17 -17.83 -42.86
C ALA A 370 -3.71 -19.26 -43.23
N LEU A 371 -3.87 -20.22 -42.30
CA LEU A 371 -3.59 -21.62 -42.58
C LEU A 371 -4.50 -22.16 -43.68
N TYR A 372 -5.82 -21.94 -43.60
CA TYR A 372 -6.78 -22.43 -44.58
C TYR A 372 -6.48 -21.92 -45.99
N ALA A 373 -6.16 -20.62 -46.10
CA ALA A 373 -5.73 -20.02 -47.35
C ALA A 373 -4.43 -20.63 -47.90
N ALA A 374 -3.46 -20.93 -47.03
CA ALA A 374 -2.18 -21.51 -47.42
C ALA A 374 -2.30 -22.94 -47.97
N VAL A 375 -3.20 -23.76 -47.41
CA VAL A 375 -3.42 -25.15 -47.85
C VAL A 375 -4.52 -25.29 -48.92
N GLY A 376 -5.24 -24.22 -49.23
CA GLY A 376 -6.31 -24.22 -50.23
C GLY A 376 -7.60 -24.91 -49.77
N VAL A 377 -7.92 -24.86 -48.48
CA VAL A 377 -9.18 -25.39 -47.92
C VAL A 377 -10.10 -24.26 -47.44
N ALA A 378 -11.41 -24.50 -47.38
CA ALA A 378 -12.39 -23.47 -47.03
C ALA A 378 -12.51 -23.23 -45.52
N ASP A 379 -12.37 -24.28 -44.72
CA ASP A 379 -12.60 -24.24 -43.27
C ASP A 379 -11.93 -25.42 -42.55
N LEU A 380 -12.14 -25.50 -41.24
CA LEU A 380 -11.65 -26.58 -40.39
C LEU A 380 -12.15 -27.97 -40.84
N ASN A 381 -13.39 -28.11 -41.30
CA ASN A 381 -13.93 -29.41 -41.71
C ASN A 381 -13.26 -29.89 -43.00
N ALA A 382 -12.99 -28.97 -43.93
CA ALA A 382 -12.22 -29.27 -45.14
C ALA A 382 -10.75 -29.60 -44.81
N LEU A 383 -10.15 -28.91 -43.85
CA LEU A 383 -8.81 -29.26 -43.34
C LEU A 383 -8.81 -30.65 -42.72
N GLU A 384 -9.74 -30.95 -41.82
CA GLU A 384 -9.91 -32.26 -41.19
C GLU A 384 -10.07 -33.37 -42.24
N ALA A 385 -10.89 -33.14 -43.28
CA ALA A 385 -11.07 -34.09 -44.36
C ALA A 385 -9.78 -34.32 -45.16
N ALA A 386 -8.94 -33.30 -45.31
CA ALA A 386 -7.67 -33.39 -46.04
C ALA A 386 -6.57 -34.11 -45.26
N ILE A 387 -6.42 -33.86 -43.95
CA ILE A 387 -5.31 -34.40 -43.15
C ILE A 387 -5.71 -35.55 -42.21
N GLY A 388 -6.98 -35.68 -41.88
CA GLY A 388 -7.50 -36.64 -40.90
C GLY A 388 -7.25 -36.24 -39.44
N ASN A 389 -8.03 -36.84 -38.52
CA ASN A 389 -8.00 -36.51 -37.10
C ASN A 389 -6.68 -36.84 -36.39
N THR A 390 -5.95 -37.85 -36.85
CA THR A 390 -4.62 -38.19 -36.30
C THR A 390 -3.63 -37.07 -36.54
N LYS A 391 -3.55 -36.56 -37.77
CA LYS A 391 -2.64 -35.44 -38.11
C LYS A 391 -3.09 -34.13 -37.45
N LEU A 392 -4.40 -33.89 -37.35
CA LEU A 392 -4.92 -32.74 -36.60
C LEU A 392 -4.50 -32.80 -35.13
N ALA A 393 -4.55 -33.98 -34.50
CA ALA A 393 -4.07 -34.16 -33.13
C ALA A 393 -2.57 -33.88 -33.00
N GLU A 394 -1.75 -34.30 -33.96
CA GLU A 394 -0.31 -34.01 -33.99
C GLU A 394 -0.02 -32.49 -34.10
N VAL A 395 -0.78 -31.77 -34.94
CA VAL A 395 -0.69 -30.30 -35.04
C VAL A 395 -1.05 -29.66 -33.70
N LEU A 396 -2.15 -30.06 -33.07
CA LEU A 396 -2.57 -29.48 -31.79
C LEU A 396 -1.58 -29.80 -30.66
N GLN A 397 -1.01 -31.01 -30.61
CA GLN A 397 0.05 -31.38 -29.66
C GLN A 397 1.32 -30.53 -29.83
N HIS A 398 1.61 -30.08 -31.06
CA HIS A 398 2.74 -29.21 -31.35
C HIS A 398 2.62 -27.80 -30.77
N HIS A 399 1.45 -27.43 -30.27
CA HIS A 399 1.22 -26.16 -29.57
C HIS A 399 1.35 -26.27 -28.06
N ILE A 400 1.54 -27.47 -27.52
CA ILE A 400 1.51 -27.74 -26.08
C ILE A 400 2.91 -28.08 -25.59
N VAL A 401 3.38 -27.36 -24.58
CA VAL A 401 4.61 -27.66 -23.85
C VAL A 401 4.25 -28.25 -22.50
N GLY A 402 4.91 -29.35 -22.12
CA GLY A 402 4.71 -30.07 -20.85
C GLY A 402 5.28 -29.37 -19.61
N ALA A 403 5.36 -28.04 -19.63
CA ALA A 403 5.81 -27.21 -18.52
C ALA A 403 5.08 -25.86 -18.56
N ARG A 404 4.89 -25.23 -17.39
CA ARG A 404 4.37 -23.85 -17.29
C ARG A 404 5.54 -22.89 -17.46
N VAL A 405 5.53 -22.09 -18.52
CA VAL A 405 6.61 -21.17 -18.88
C VAL A 405 6.01 -19.82 -19.22
N PHE A 406 6.23 -18.82 -18.36
CA PHE A 406 5.81 -17.44 -18.63
C PHE A 406 6.76 -16.77 -19.63
N SER A 407 6.35 -15.66 -20.25
CA SER A 407 7.17 -14.92 -21.21
C SER A 407 8.49 -14.44 -20.60
N THR A 408 8.48 -14.15 -19.29
CA THR A 408 9.65 -13.75 -18.50
C THR A 408 10.65 -14.89 -18.26
N ASP A 409 10.20 -16.13 -18.41
CA ASP A 409 11.02 -17.34 -18.30
C ASP A 409 11.45 -17.89 -19.67
N LEU A 410 10.92 -17.34 -20.77
CA LEU A 410 11.28 -17.78 -22.11
C LEU A 410 12.75 -17.42 -22.39
N ALA A 411 13.49 -18.40 -22.89
CA ALA A 411 14.83 -18.21 -23.43
C ALA A 411 14.81 -18.59 -24.92
N SER A 412 15.63 -17.90 -25.72
CA SER A 412 15.82 -18.30 -27.12
C SER A 412 16.41 -19.71 -27.18
N GLY A 413 15.82 -20.57 -28.00
CA GLY A 413 16.28 -21.93 -28.18
C GLY A 413 15.18 -22.95 -28.48
N SER A 414 15.57 -24.22 -28.49
CA SER A 414 14.69 -25.35 -28.73
C SER A 414 13.82 -25.63 -27.50
N VAL A 415 12.51 -25.61 -27.68
CA VAL A 415 11.50 -25.96 -26.68
C VAL A 415 10.78 -27.23 -27.11
N GLY A 416 10.76 -28.24 -26.24
CA GLY A 416 10.05 -29.50 -26.49
C GLY A 416 8.54 -29.32 -26.33
N THR A 417 7.79 -29.62 -27.38
CA THR A 417 6.32 -29.72 -27.32
C THR A 417 5.91 -31.17 -27.15
N LEU A 418 4.61 -31.46 -27.00
CA LEU A 418 4.11 -32.84 -26.92
C LEU A 418 4.27 -33.63 -28.23
N ASN A 419 4.61 -32.97 -29.35
CA ASN A 419 4.87 -33.63 -30.63
C ASN A 419 6.33 -33.48 -31.08
N GLN A 420 6.74 -32.26 -31.49
CA GLN A 420 8.06 -31.94 -32.03
C GLN A 420 8.63 -30.67 -31.40
N ASN A 421 9.95 -30.48 -31.45
CA ASN A 421 10.56 -29.27 -30.90
C ASN A 421 10.21 -28.05 -31.77
N VAL A 422 9.98 -26.91 -31.10
CA VAL A 422 9.88 -25.59 -31.73
C VAL A 422 11.06 -24.75 -31.30
N THR A 423 11.47 -23.77 -32.11
CA THR A 423 12.52 -22.82 -31.73
C THR A 423 11.88 -21.50 -31.36
N VAL A 424 11.95 -21.12 -30.08
CA VAL A 424 11.52 -19.80 -29.60
C VAL A 424 12.66 -18.81 -29.79
N ASN A 425 12.35 -17.62 -30.28
CA ASN A 425 13.25 -16.48 -30.30
C ASN A 425 12.59 -15.32 -29.56
N VAL A 426 13.13 -15.01 -28.38
CA VAL A 426 12.55 -13.97 -27.52
C VAL A 426 12.91 -12.55 -27.96
N SER A 427 13.97 -12.38 -28.75
CA SER A 427 14.41 -11.07 -29.24
C SER A 427 13.46 -10.46 -30.27
N ASN A 428 12.81 -11.31 -31.06
CA ASN A 428 11.79 -10.90 -32.02
C ASN A 428 10.39 -11.41 -31.66
N LEU A 429 10.24 -12.07 -30.50
CA LEU A 429 8.99 -12.69 -30.04
C LEU A 429 8.39 -13.62 -31.12
N THR A 430 9.19 -14.53 -31.68
CA THR A 430 8.72 -15.49 -32.69
C THR A 430 8.97 -16.94 -32.29
N ILE A 431 8.22 -17.83 -32.90
CA ILE A 431 8.33 -19.28 -32.79
C ILE A 431 8.49 -19.85 -34.20
N THR A 432 9.61 -20.51 -34.44
CA THR A 432 9.86 -21.27 -35.67
C THR A 432 9.48 -22.72 -35.42
N ASP A 433 8.59 -23.25 -36.25
CA ASP A 433 8.20 -24.67 -36.20
C ASP A 433 9.20 -25.56 -36.97
N GLY A 434 9.01 -26.88 -36.87
CA GLY A 434 9.86 -27.85 -37.57
C GLY A 434 9.73 -27.78 -39.09
N SER A 435 8.63 -27.24 -39.63
CA SER A 435 8.37 -27.16 -41.07
C SER A 435 9.24 -26.11 -41.80
N GLY A 436 9.94 -25.24 -41.06
CA GLY A 436 10.71 -24.13 -41.64
C GLY A 436 9.81 -23.02 -42.21
N SER A 437 8.55 -22.97 -41.76
CA SER A 437 7.54 -22.03 -42.26
C SER A 437 7.97 -20.57 -42.09
N THR A 438 8.14 -19.87 -43.22
CA THR A 438 8.40 -18.41 -43.25
C THR A 438 7.13 -17.62 -43.60
N PRO A 439 6.81 -16.52 -42.90
CA PRO A 439 7.46 -16.06 -41.67
C PRO A 439 7.13 -16.99 -40.47
N ALA A 440 8.01 -16.95 -39.46
CA ALA A 440 7.80 -17.62 -38.18
C ALA A 440 6.55 -17.09 -37.46
N ALA A 441 5.96 -17.88 -36.57
CA ALA A 441 4.78 -17.46 -35.81
C ALA A 441 5.15 -16.38 -34.79
N GLY A 442 4.48 -15.25 -34.82
CA GLY A 442 4.62 -14.16 -33.85
C GLY A 442 3.85 -14.44 -32.57
N LEU A 443 4.49 -14.17 -31.43
CA LEU A 443 3.87 -14.10 -30.11
C LEU A 443 3.17 -12.74 -29.95
N ILE A 444 1.88 -12.77 -29.66
CA ILE A 444 1.06 -11.55 -29.55
C ILE A 444 1.25 -10.95 -28.16
N GLY A 445 2.09 -9.92 -28.06
CA GLY A 445 2.51 -9.31 -26.79
C GLY A 445 1.37 -8.95 -25.82
N ALA A 446 0.24 -8.44 -26.33
CA ALA A 446 -0.93 -8.08 -25.52
C ALA A 446 -1.71 -9.28 -24.95
N SER A 447 -1.41 -10.49 -25.40
CA SER A 447 -2.11 -11.74 -25.06
C SER A 447 -1.14 -12.85 -24.65
N LEU A 448 -0.01 -12.45 -24.05
CA LEU A 448 0.92 -13.35 -23.37
C LEU A 448 0.52 -13.54 -21.91
N ASN A 449 0.98 -14.64 -21.33
CA ASN A 449 0.85 -14.94 -19.89
C ASN A 449 -0.60 -15.02 -19.38
N ILE A 450 -1.54 -15.46 -20.22
CA ILE A 450 -2.92 -15.67 -19.76
C ILE A 450 -2.89 -16.83 -18.75
N HIS A 451 -3.08 -16.50 -17.48
CA HIS A 451 -2.83 -17.41 -16.37
C HIS A 451 -4.02 -18.31 -16.10
N ALA A 452 -3.81 -19.63 -16.22
CA ALA A 452 -4.80 -20.66 -15.95
C ALA A 452 -4.42 -21.50 -14.73
N THR A 453 -5.40 -22.19 -14.15
CA THR A 453 -5.20 -23.08 -13.00
C THR A 453 -4.23 -24.21 -13.32
N ASN A 454 -4.24 -24.72 -14.55
CA ASN A 454 -3.39 -25.82 -15.03
C ASN A 454 -2.30 -25.41 -16.05
N GLY A 455 -2.06 -24.11 -16.24
CA GLY A 455 -0.98 -23.67 -17.10
C GLY A 455 -1.05 -22.20 -17.50
N VAL A 456 -0.42 -21.89 -18.63
CA VAL A 456 -0.38 -20.54 -19.19
C VAL A 456 -0.65 -20.60 -20.70
N ILE A 457 -1.35 -19.59 -21.21
CA ILE A 457 -1.61 -19.44 -22.64
C ILE A 457 -0.80 -18.24 -23.16
N HIS A 458 -0.15 -18.43 -24.30
CA HIS A 458 0.46 -17.38 -25.09
C HIS A 458 -0.21 -17.36 -26.46
N ALA A 459 -0.87 -16.26 -26.83
CA ALA A 459 -1.51 -16.19 -28.14
C ALA A 459 -0.46 -16.02 -29.25
N ILE A 460 -0.69 -16.69 -30.39
CA ILE A 460 0.17 -16.62 -31.57
C ILE A 460 -0.62 -16.27 -32.84
N ASP A 461 0.05 -15.63 -33.80
CA ASP A 461 -0.56 -15.16 -35.05
C ASP A 461 -0.55 -16.19 -36.19
N LYS A 462 0.05 -17.36 -35.98
CA LYS A 462 0.17 -18.43 -36.97
C LYS A 462 0.09 -19.80 -36.32
N VAL A 463 -0.54 -20.77 -36.99
CA VAL A 463 -0.59 -22.17 -36.54
C VAL A 463 0.79 -22.82 -36.73
N LEU A 464 1.31 -23.47 -35.68
CA LEU A 464 2.57 -24.21 -35.70
C LEU A 464 2.36 -25.56 -36.38
N ILE A 465 3.11 -25.84 -37.44
CA ILE A 465 2.96 -27.07 -38.24
C ILE A 465 4.14 -28.02 -38.01
N PRO A 466 3.88 -29.27 -37.56
CA PRO A 466 4.92 -30.29 -37.44
C PRO A 466 5.45 -30.71 -38.82
N THR A 467 6.69 -31.21 -38.90
CA THR A 467 7.22 -31.70 -40.18
C THR A 467 6.39 -32.88 -40.70
N GLY A 468 6.04 -32.87 -41.99
CA GLY A 468 5.41 -34.01 -42.68
C GLY A 468 3.88 -34.07 -42.63
N ILE A 469 3.21 -33.03 -42.11
CA ILE A 469 1.74 -33.00 -42.00
C ILE A 469 1.04 -32.39 -43.21
N LEU A 470 1.52 -31.22 -43.67
CA LEU A 470 0.95 -30.41 -44.74
C LEU A 470 1.84 -30.37 -45.98
#